data_AF-A0A8R1ES58-F1
#
_entry.id   AF-A0A8R1ES58-F1
#
_cell.length_a   1.000
_cell.length_b   1.000
_cell.length_c   1.000
_cell.angle_alpha   90.00
_cell.angle_beta   90.00
_cell.angle_gamma   90.00
#
_symmetry.space_group_name_H-M   'P 1'
#
loop_
_entity.id
_entity.type
_entity.pdbx_description
1 polymer ?
#
loop_
_entity_poly.entity_id
_entity_poly.type
_entity_poly.pdbx_seq_one_letter_code
_entity_poly.pdbx_strand_id
1 'polypeptide(L)' 'MTFNDTVFSDRAFLVEFYADWCGHCRAFAPYFRQFANMVRDWYPVVTVAVINCADSFNQQVCRENGVTYFPMMK' A
#
# COMPACT_ATOMS: atom_id res chain seq x y z
N MET A 1 5.17 -17.12 1.40
CA MET A 1 4.19 -16.16 1.93
C MET A 1 3.84 -15.21 0.81
N THR A 2 2.55 -15.12 0.49
CA THR A 2 2.01 -14.21 -0.51
C THR A 2 1.59 -12.88 0.13
N PHE A 3 1.28 -11.88 -0.69
CA PHE A 3 0.67 -10.63 -0.22
C PHE A 3 -0.61 -10.89 0.60
N ASN A 4 -1.49 -11.75 0.09
CA ASN A 4 -2.75 -12.10 0.76
C ASN A 4 -2.52 -12.78 2.11
N ASP A 5 -1.53 -13.68 2.23
CA ASP A 5 -1.20 -14.33 3.50
C ASP A 5 -0.75 -13.33 4.58
N THR A 6 -0.14 -12.21 4.15
CA THR A 6 0.36 -11.18 5.06
C THR A 6 -0.76 -10.23 5.48
N VAL A 7 -1.55 -9.76 4.51
CA VAL A 7 -2.56 -8.73 4.69
C VAL A 7 -3.85 -9.24 5.34
N PHE A 8 -4.23 -10.50 5.11
CA PHE A 8 -5.44 -11.11 5.70
C PHE A 8 -5.16 -11.93 6.97
N SER A 9 -4.17 -11.51 7.76
CA SER A 9 -3.85 -12.11 9.07
C SER A 9 -4.64 -11.46 10.22
N ASP A 10 -4.31 -11.77 11.47
CA ASP A 10 -4.93 -11.18 12.69
C ASP A 10 -4.61 -9.67 12.90
N ARG A 11 -4.12 -8.98 11.88
CA ARG A 11 -3.67 -7.58 11.92
C ARG A 11 -4.28 -6.83 10.75
N ALA A 12 -4.65 -5.58 10.98
CA ALA A 12 -5.12 -4.70 9.92
C ALA A 12 -3.93 -4.14 9.13
N PHE A 13 -4.05 -4.13 7.80
CA PHE A 13 -3.12 -3.45 6.91
C PHE A 13 -3.84 -2.32 6.19
N LEU A 14 -3.16 -1.18 6.03
CA LEU A 14 -3.52 -0.15 5.07
C LEU A 14 -2.42 -0.09 4.01
N VAL A 15 -2.75 -0.46 2.78
CA VAL A 15 -1.79 -0.56 1.69
C VAL A 15 -2.07 0.52 0.65
N GLU A 16 -1.06 1.34 0.35
CA GLU A 16 -1.05 2.21 -0.82
C GLU A 16 -0.50 1.47 -2.04
N PHE A 17 -1.37 1.26 -3.03
CA PHE A 17 -0.97 0.87 -4.37
C PHE A 17 -0.70 2.13 -5.19
N TYR A 18 0.55 2.29 -5.63
CA TYR A 18 1.00 3.47 -6.38
C TYR A 18 1.78 3.09 -7.64
N ALA A 19 2.08 4.09 -8.48
CA ALA A 19 3.02 3.97 -9.58
C ALA A 19 4.07 5.09 -9.49
N ASP A 20 5.34 4.78 -9.69
CA ASP A 20 6.45 5.74 -9.57
C ASP A 20 6.38 6.94 -10.54
N TRP A 21 5.82 6.73 -11.73
CA TRP A 21 5.58 7.76 -12.73
C TRP A 21 4.31 8.60 -12.46
N CYS A 22 3.46 8.21 -11.51
CA CYS A 22 2.21 8.91 -11.24
C CYS A 22 2.42 10.19 -10.42
N GLY A 23 2.07 11.34 -11.01
CA GLY A 23 2.17 12.65 -10.35
C GLY A 23 1.33 12.76 -9.08
N HIS A 24 0.11 12.21 -9.07
CA HIS A 24 -0.76 12.20 -7.89
C HIS A 24 -0.16 11.38 -6.74
N CYS A 25 0.41 10.20 -7.03
CA CYS A 25 1.10 9.38 -6.02
C CYS A 25 2.25 10.14 -5.38
N ARG A 26 3.09 10.80 -6.18
CA ARG A 26 4.20 11.60 -5.68
C ARG A 26 3.73 12.77 -4.80
N ALA A 27 2.64 13.43 -5.17
CA ALA A 27 2.04 14.50 -4.38
C ALA A 27 1.41 13.99 -3.08
N PHE A 28 0.88 12.76 -3.08
CA PHE A 28 0.23 12.13 -1.92
C PHE A 28 1.21 11.52 -0.92
N ALA A 29 2.34 10.98 -1.39
CA ALA A 29 3.39 10.34 -0.59
C ALA A 29 3.77 11.06 0.73
N PRO A 30 3.98 12.39 0.78
CA PRO A 30 4.30 13.07 2.05
C PRO A 30 3.17 12.93 3.09
N TYR A 31 1.91 13.00 2.67
CA TYR A 31 0.76 12.87 3.55
C TYR A 31 0.58 11.43 4.04
N PHE A 32 0.77 10.45 3.15
CA PHE A 32 0.68 9.04 3.53
C PHE A 32 1.77 8.64 4.53
N ARG A 33 3.00 9.15 4.36
CA ARG A 33 4.08 8.99 5.35
C ARG A 33 3.77 9.67 6.68
N GLN A 34 3.17 10.85 6.64
CA GLN A 34 2.76 11.55 7.86
C GLN A 34 1.73 10.72 8.63
N PHE A 35 0.71 10.19 7.94
CA PHE A 35 -0.28 9.28 8.51
C PHE A 35 0.38 8.03 9.12
N ALA A 36 1.29 7.37 8.38
CA ALA A 36 2.01 6.20 8.88
C ALA A 36 2.78 6.48 10.18
N ASN A 37 3.37 7.66 10.31
CA ASN A 37 4.05 8.08 11.54
C ASN A 37 3.07 8.32 12.70
N MET A 38 1.89 8.88 12.44
CA MET A 38 0.87 9.13 13.47
C MET A 38 0.30 7.83 14.06
N VAL A 39 0.17 6.78 13.24
CA VAL A 39 -0.41 5.48 13.67
C VAL A 39 0.65 4.44 14.04
N ARG A 40 1.93 4.82 14.10
CA ARG A 40 3.04 3.90 14.36
C ARG A 40 2.86 3.12 15.66
N ASP A 41 2.35 3.79 16.70
CA ASP A 41 2.20 3.20 18.03
C ASP A 41 0.98 2.26 18.13
N TRP A 42 0.21 2.08 17.04
CA TRP A 42 -0.85 1.08 16.92
C TRP A 42 -0.31 -0.30 16.52
N TYR A 43 0.98 -0.43 16.27
CA TYR A 43 1.62 -1.71 16.03
C TYR A 43 1.47 -2.64 17.25
N PRO A 44 1.15 -3.94 17.08
CA PRO A 44 1.04 -4.66 15.81
C PRO A 44 -0.37 -4.69 15.19
N VAL A 45 -1.34 -3.99 15.77
CA VAL A 45 -2.76 -4.05 15.35
C VAL A 45 -2.95 -3.45 13.95
N VAL A 46 -2.26 -2.35 13.64
CA VAL A 46 -2.31 -1.69 12.33
C VAL A 46 -0.91 -1.57 11.73
N THR A 47 -0.77 -1.97 10.47
CA THR A 47 0.45 -1.81 9.67
C THR A 47 0.15 -1.00 8.41
N VAL A 48 0.95 0.03 8.13
CA VAL A 48 0.83 0.84 6.91
C VAL A 48 1.93 0.41 5.94
N ALA A 49 1.57 0.12 4.68
CA ALA A 49 2.48 -0.37 3.66
C ALA A 49 2.24 0.31 2.30
N VAL A 50 3.21 0.21 1.40
CA VAL A 50 3.14 0.72 0.02
C VAL A 50 3.59 -0.33 -0.97
N ILE A 51 2.99 -0.38 -2.16
CA ILE A 51 3.33 -1.28 -3.26
C ILE A 51 3.42 -0.48 -4.56
N ASN A 52 4.58 -0.53 -5.22
CA ASN A 52 4.77 0.06 -6.54
C ASN A 52 4.26 -0.90 -7.62
N CYS A 53 3.09 -0.63 -8.18
CA CYS A 53 2.51 -1.42 -9.27
C CYS A 53 3.14 -1.14 -10.65
N ALA A 54 4.01 -0.14 -10.77
CA ALA A 54 4.83 0.06 -11.99
C ALA A 54 5.97 -0.98 -12.07
N ASP A 55 6.37 -1.57 -10.94
CA ASP A 55 7.36 -2.63 -10.91
C ASP A 55 6.75 -3.94 -11.45
N SER A 56 7.44 -4.56 -12.43
CA SER A 56 7.08 -5.86 -13.00
C SER A 56 6.87 -6.96 -11.96
N PHE A 57 7.61 -6.94 -10.85
CA PHE A 57 7.48 -7.93 -9.78
C PHE A 57 6.16 -7.82 -9.02
N ASN A 58 5.56 -6.62 -8.97
CA ASN A 58 4.33 -6.35 -8.21
C ASN A 58 3.07 -6.39 -9.07
N GLN A 59 3.21 -6.37 -10.41
CA GLN A 59 2.08 -6.32 -11.33
C GLN A 59 1.04 -7.41 -11.08
N GLN A 60 1.47 -8.63 -10.77
CA GLN A 60 0.54 -9.73 -10.48
C GLN A 60 -0.30 -9.43 -9.24
N VAL A 61 0.34 -9.04 -8.12
CA VAL A 61 -0.36 -8.69 -6.87
C VAL A 61 -1.34 -7.53 -7.10
N CYS A 62 -0.93 -6.49 -7.84
CA CYS A 62 -1.81 -5.36 -8.14
C CYS A 62 -3.02 -5.75 -9.00
N ARG A 63 -2.83 -6.63 -10.00
CA ARG A 63 -3.93 -7.15 -10.82
C ARG A 63 -4.89 -8.01 -10.01
N GLU A 64 -4.38 -8.96 -9.23
CA GLU A 64 -5.17 -9.84 -8.37
C GLU A 64 -5.95 -9.06 -7.31
N ASN A 65 -5.41 -7.93 -6.86
CA ASN A 65 -6.08 -7.01 -5.95
C ASN A 65 -6.92 -5.94 -6.67
N GLY A 66 -7.17 -6.06 -7.98
CA GLY A 66 -8.09 -5.18 -8.70
C GLY A 66 -7.70 -3.70 -8.71
N VAL A 67 -6.40 -3.40 -8.70
CA VAL A 67 -5.90 -2.02 -8.77
C VAL A 67 -6.08 -1.49 -10.18
N THR A 68 -6.99 -0.52 -10.35
CA THR A 68 -7.35 0.06 -11.66
C THR A 68 -6.99 1.53 -11.82
N TYR A 69 -6.62 2.21 -10.74
CA TYR A 69 -6.20 3.62 -10.73
C TYR A 69 -5.18 3.86 -9.62
N PHE A 70 -4.48 5.00 -9.69
CA PHE A 70 -3.45 5.37 -8.73
C PHE A 70 -3.63 6.83 -8.23
N PRO A 71 -3.38 7.11 -6.95
CA PRO A 71 -3.16 6.13 -5.87
C PRO A 71 -4.47 5.37 -5.51
N MET A 72 -4.35 4.15 -5.00
CA MET A 72 -5.48 3.35 -4.49
C MET A 72 -5.15 2.75 -3.12
N MET A 73 -6.07 2.89 -2.17
CA MET A 73 -5.93 2.44 -0.78
C MET A 73 -6.79 1.19 -0.59
N LYS A 74 -6.24 0.15 0.04
CA LYS A 74 -7.00 -1.00 0.53
C LYS A 74 -6.56 -1.42 1.92
#